data_AF-A0A925Y5S2-F1
#
_entry.id   AF-A0A925Y5S2-F1
#
_cell.length_a   1.000
_cell.length_b   1.000
_cell.length_c   1.000
_cell.angle_alpha   90.00
_cell.angle_beta   90.00
_cell.angle_gamma   90.00
#
_symmetry.space_group_name_H-M   'P 1'
#
loop_
_entity.id
_entity.type
_entity.pdbx_description
1 polymer ?
#
loop_
_entity_poly.entity_id
_entity_poly.type
_entity_poly.pdbx_seq_one_letter_code
_entity_poly.pdbx_strand_id
1 'polypeptide(L)'
;MKRIESEYVFVLTNPGAEKALKLEVEMMKSGWRLSYQRRGFVTFKTDSAFSLESLDVELACARRTCVSLGKLTTKEEAEQRIIESLGQRDSPKIHHARFHERKMQGVRNARDDVRPEAGEVIGTVVELGPNEFWAGVHVHRACLSPDPAGDSGIAMPAESPSRAWLKLEEAVRFFDLKF
;
A
#
# COMPACT_ATOMS: atom_id res chain seq x y z
N MET A 1 -20.87 -8.63 -6.94
CA MET A 1 -19.86 -7.85 -6.20
C MET A 1 -20.10 -6.38 -6.48
N LYS A 2 -20.11 -5.47 -5.49
CA LYS A 2 -20.21 -4.03 -5.79
C LYS A 2 -18.93 -3.63 -6.49
N ARG A 3 -19.04 -3.02 -7.68
CA ARG A 3 -17.87 -2.59 -8.45
C ARG A 3 -17.21 -1.44 -7.69
N ILE A 4 -15.96 -1.62 -7.27
CA ILE A 4 -15.20 -0.55 -6.63
C ILE A 4 -14.47 0.21 -7.72
N GLU A 5 -14.88 1.45 -7.93
CA GLU A 5 -14.31 2.33 -8.94
C GLU A 5 -13.92 3.69 -8.35
N SER A 6 -12.82 4.24 -8.83
CA SER A 6 -12.38 5.60 -8.46
C SER A 6 -11.57 6.22 -9.58
N GLU A 7 -11.70 7.53 -9.76
CA GLU A 7 -10.78 8.33 -10.59
C GLU A 7 -9.46 8.63 -9.87
N TYR A 8 -9.27 8.10 -8.65
CA TYR A 8 -8.11 8.37 -7.83
C TYR A 8 -7.45 7.07 -7.39
N VAL A 9 -6.13 7.06 -7.50
CA VAL A 9 -5.26 6.05 -6.90
C VAL A 9 -4.34 6.72 -5.91
N PHE A 10 -3.95 6.01 -4.86
CA PHE A 10 -2.82 6.40 -4.05
C PHE A 10 -1.72 5.35 -4.08
N VAL A 11 -0.50 5.82 -3.90
CA VAL A 11 0.71 5.04 -3.94
C VAL A 11 1.54 5.32 -2.70
N LEU A 12 1.90 4.27 -1.98
CA LEU A 12 2.92 4.31 -0.94
C LEU A 12 4.29 4.14 -1.59
N THR A 13 5.28 4.90 -1.15
CA THR A 13 6.66 4.81 -1.65
C THR A 13 7.67 5.01 -0.53
N ASN A 14 8.93 4.70 -0.80
CA ASN A 14 10.04 5.08 0.07
C ASN A 14 10.08 6.60 0.21
N PRO A 15 10.08 7.16 1.44
CA PRO A 15 10.30 8.60 1.63
C PRO A 15 11.58 9.09 0.95
N GLY A 16 11.44 10.04 0.02
CA GLY A 16 12.53 10.54 -0.84
C GLY A 16 12.48 9.98 -2.28
N ALA A 17 11.71 8.93 -2.54
CA ALA A 17 11.53 8.35 -3.88
C ALA A 17 10.30 8.91 -4.62
N GLU A 18 9.57 9.89 -4.06
CA GLU A 18 8.34 10.43 -4.66
C GLU A 18 8.60 11.03 -6.05
N LYS A 19 9.78 11.63 -6.26
CA LYS A 19 10.16 12.15 -7.58
C LYS A 19 10.38 11.01 -8.59
N ALA A 20 11.05 9.93 -8.18
CA ALA A 20 11.29 8.78 -9.02
C ALA A 20 9.97 8.09 -9.40
N LEU A 21 9.07 7.94 -8.42
CA LEU A 21 7.72 7.42 -8.65
C LEU A 21 6.94 8.26 -9.68
N LYS A 22 6.96 9.59 -9.56
CA LYS A 22 6.27 10.45 -10.53
C LYS A 22 6.86 10.36 -11.94
N LEU A 23 8.18 10.27 -12.04
CA LEU A 23 8.85 10.06 -13.33
C LEU A 23 8.49 8.69 -13.91
N GLU A 24 8.42 7.64 -13.10
CA GLU A 24 8.01 6.31 -13.54
C GLU A 24 6.58 6.33 -14.11
N VAL A 25 5.64 6.96 -13.39
CA VAL A 25 4.26 7.16 -13.84
C VAL A 25 4.21 7.91 -15.18
N GLU A 26 5.00 8.98 -15.33
CA GLU A 26 5.10 9.76 -16.58
C GLU A 26 5.66 8.93 -17.74
N MET A 27 6.74 8.17 -17.49
CA MET A 27 7.40 7.34 -18.49
C MET A 27 6.53 6.20 -19.00
N MET A 28 5.64 5.68 -18.16
CA MET A 28 4.64 4.68 -18.57
C MET A 28 3.51 5.24 -19.42
N LYS A 29 3.44 6.57 -19.61
CA LYS A 29 2.37 7.25 -20.35
C LYS A 29 0.97 6.89 -19.84
N SER A 30 0.84 6.72 -18.52
CA SER A 30 -0.40 6.26 -17.88
C SER A 30 -1.53 7.31 -17.89
N GLY A 31 -1.22 8.57 -18.23
CA GLY A 31 -2.17 9.69 -18.13
C GLY A 31 -2.44 10.16 -16.70
N TRP A 32 -1.76 9.59 -15.71
CA TRP A 32 -1.98 9.91 -14.30
C TRP A 32 -1.43 11.29 -13.95
N ARG A 33 -2.29 12.12 -13.37
CA ARG A 33 -1.96 13.48 -12.96
C ARG A 33 -1.84 13.55 -11.45
N LEU A 34 -0.75 14.11 -10.94
CA LEU A 34 -0.57 14.31 -9.50
C LEU A 34 -1.76 15.09 -8.91
N SER A 35 -2.36 14.58 -7.82
CA SER A 35 -3.48 15.24 -7.14
C SER A 35 -3.16 15.65 -5.70
N TYR A 36 -2.36 14.87 -4.97
CA TYR A 36 -1.92 15.18 -3.62
C TYR A 36 -0.59 14.49 -3.31
N GLN A 37 0.20 15.05 -2.40
CA GLN A 37 1.47 14.46 -1.97
C GLN A 37 1.75 14.75 -0.50
N ARG A 38 2.15 13.70 0.22
CA ARG A 38 2.91 13.76 1.47
C ARG A 38 4.14 12.90 1.34
N ARG A 39 5.03 12.97 2.33
CA ARG A 39 6.25 12.17 2.32
C ARG A 39 5.90 10.68 2.43
N GLY A 40 6.36 9.87 1.48
CA GLY A 40 6.04 8.46 1.34
C GLY A 40 4.64 8.13 0.80
N PHE A 41 3.85 9.15 0.41
CA PHE A 41 2.45 8.97 -0.03
C PHE A 41 2.11 9.93 -1.18
N VAL A 42 1.69 9.40 -2.32
CA VAL A 42 1.34 10.19 -3.50
C VAL A 42 -0.02 9.75 -4.01
N THR A 43 -0.89 10.69 -4.36
CA THR A 43 -2.14 10.38 -5.06
C THR A 43 -2.10 10.91 -6.48
N PHE A 44 -2.74 10.17 -7.37
CA PHE A 44 -2.91 10.55 -8.76
C PHE A 44 -4.39 10.54 -9.11
N LYS A 45 -4.82 11.53 -9.89
CA LYS A 45 -6.07 11.48 -10.66
C LYS A 45 -5.79 10.76 -11.98
N THR A 46 -6.70 9.89 -12.38
CA THR A 46 -6.59 9.07 -13.57
C THR A 46 -7.54 9.58 -14.64
N ASP A 47 -7.25 9.32 -15.92
CA ASP A 47 -8.06 9.83 -17.03
C ASP A 47 -9.40 9.10 -17.18
N SER A 48 -9.47 7.87 -16.71
CA SER A 48 -10.70 7.09 -16.54
C SER A 48 -10.73 6.47 -15.15
N ALA A 49 -11.94 6.17 -14.65
CA ALA A 49 -12.08 5.45 -13.39
C ALA A 49 -11.43 4.07 -13.48
N PHE A 50 -10.62 3.72 -12.49
CA PHE A 50 -10.08 2.37 -12.33
C PHE A 50 -11.11 1.50 -11.63
N SER A 51 -11.40 0.32 -12.18
CA SER A 51 -11.93 -0.77 -11.36
C SER A 51 -10.81 -1.40 -10.55
N LEU A 52 -11.14 -1.94 -9.39
CA LEU A 52 -10.19 -2.69 -8.56
C LEU A 52 -9.45 -3.79 -9.35
N GLU A 53 -10.11 -4.50 -10.27
CA GLU A 53 -9.45 -5.54 -11.08
C GLU A 53 -8.47 -4.97 -12.11
N SER A 54 -8.72 -3.75 -12.61
CA SER A 54 -7.91 -3.08 -13.62
C SER A 54 -6.67 -2.36 -13.06
N LEU A 55 -6.55 -2.27 -11.72
CA LEU A 55 -5.38 -1.68 -11.08
C LEU A 55 -4.21 -2.68 -11.11
N ASP A 56 -3.60 -2.80 -12.29
CA ASP A 56 -2.45 -3.66 -12.56
C ASP A 56 -1.33 -2.82 -13.18
N VAL A 57 -0.72 -1.98 -12.35
CA VAL A 57 0.36 -1.07 -12.77
C VAL A 57 1.62 -1.41 -11.99
N GLU A 58 2.63 -1.88 -12.71
CA GLU A 58 3.93 -2.24 -12.17
C GLU A 58 4.78 -0.99 -12.00
N LEU A 59 4.72 -0.42 -10.78
CA LEU A 59 5.53 0.71 -10.36
C LEU A 59 6.65 0.21 -9.45
N ALA A 60 7.89 0.16 -9.94
CA ALA A 60 9.07 -0.24 -9.17
C ALA A 60 9.32 0.69 -7.97
N CYS A 61 8.95 1.97 -8.09
CA CYS A 61 9.04 2.92 -6.98
C CYS A 61 7.85 2.82 -6.00
N ALA A 62 6.83 2.03 -6.30
CA ALA A 62 5.70 1.82 -5.40
C ALA A 62 5.98 0.68 -4.41
N ARG A 63 5.69 0.93 -3.13
CA ARG A 63 5.54 -0.12 -2.12
C ARG A 63 4.13 -0.69 -2.10
N ARG A 64 3.13 0.13 -2.48
CA ARG A 64 1.72 -0.24 -2.53
C ARG A 64 0.99 0.71 -3.47
N THR A 65 0.07 0.19 -4.27
CA THR A 65 -0.83 0.98 -5.12
C THR A 65 -2.25 0.56 -4.79
N CYS A 66 -3.13 1.52 -4.49
CA CYS A 66 -4.52 1.26 -4.12
C CYS A 66 -5.48 2.15 -4.92
N VAL A 67 -6.66 1.61 -5.23
CA VAL A 67 -7.82 2.42 -5.60
C VAL A 67 -8.20 3.23 -4.38
N SER A 68 -8.31 4.56 -4.52
CA SER A 68 -8.60 5.44 -3.41
C SER A 68 -10.10 5.50 -3.11
N LEU A 69 -10.46 5.31 -1.84
CA LEU A 69 -11.79 5.51 -1.27
C LEU A 69 -11.92 6.88 -0.56
N GLY A 70 -10.91 7.73 -0.70
CA GLY A 70 -10.87 9.10 -0.19
C GLY A 70 -10.07 9.29 1.10
N LYS A 71 -10.11 10.54 1.57
CA LYS A 71 -9.50 11.03 2.82
C LYS A 71 -10.56 11.13 3.91
N LEU A 72 -10.21 10.69 5.12
CA LEU A 72 -11.05 10.62 6.31
C LEU A 72 -10.34 11.30 7.49
N THR A 73 -11.07 11.54 8.59
CA THR A 73 -10.52 12.21 9.77
C THR A 73 -10.06 11.24 10.85
N THR A 74 -10.62 10.02 10.88
CA THR A 74 -10.23 8.99 11.86
C THR A 74 -9.89 7.66 11.20
N LYS A 75 -9.19 6.80 11.95
CA LYS A 75 -8.86 5.43 11.53
C LYS A 75 -10.14 4.61 11.36
N GLU A 76 -11.07 4.74 12.30
CA GLU A 76 -12.32 3.99 12.36
C GLU A 76 -13.22 4.33 11.16
N GLU A 77 -13.29 5.61 10.77
CA GLU A 77 -13.99 6.03 9.54
C GLU A 77 -13.36 5.41 8.28
N ALA A 78 -12.04 5.31 8.23
CA ALA A 78 -11.33 4.73 7.09
C ALA A 78 -11.58 3.21 6.99
N GLU A 79 -11.55 2.49 8.12
CA GLU A 79 -11.88 1.07 8.20
C GLU A 79 -13.34 0.82 7.79
N GLN A 80 -14.27 1.60 8.35
CA GLN A 80 -15.69 1.50 8.03
C GLN A 80 -15.95 1.75 6.55
N ARG A 81 -15.30 2.75 5.95
CA ARG A 81 -15.38 3.02 4.50
C ARG A 81 -14.90 1.84 3.66
N ILE A 82 -13.84 1.15 4.08
CA ILE A 82 -13.33 -0.03 3.39
C ILE A 82 -14.36 -1.16 3.49
N ILE A 83 -14.88 -1.44 4.69
CA ILE A 83 -15.87 -2.49 4.93
C ILE A 83 -17.12 -2.26 4.06
N GLU A 84 -17.65 -1.05 4.06
CA GLU A 84 -18.80 -0.65 3.23
C GLU A 84 -18.54 -0.82 1.73
N SER A 85 -17.32 -0.54 1.28
CA SER A 85 -16.93 -0.65 -0.14
C SER A 85 -16.78 -2.11 -0.57
N LEU A 86 -16.27 -2.98 0.31
CA LEU A 86 -16.09 -4.41 0.05
C LEU A 86 -17.38 -5.23 0.18
N GLY A 87 -18.42 -4.69 0.82
CA GLY A 87 -19.71 -5.35 1.02
C GLY A 87 -19.68 -6.38 2.15
N GLN A 88 -20.66 -7.29 2.19
CA GLN A 88 -20.79 -8.35 3.21
C GLN A 88 -19.75 -9.48 3.05
N ARG A 89 -18.46 -9.14 2.94
CA ARG A 89 -17.39 -10.10 3.19
C ARG A 89 -17.24 -10.25 4.69
N ASP A 90 -17.31 -11.47 5.19
CA ASP A 90 -16.97 -11.73 6.59
C ASP A 90 -15.52 -11.31 6.83
N SER A 91 -15.33 -10.30 7.69
CA SER A 91 -14.04 -9.79 8.17
C SER A 91 -12.97 -9.54 7.07
N PRO A 92 -13.05 -8.44 6.30
CA PRO A 92 -12.02 -8.13 5.32
C PRO A 92 -10.65 -7.92 5.98
N LYS A 93 -9.59 -8.41 5.35
CA LYS A 93 -8.20 -8.10 5.74
C LYS A 93 -7.92 -6.63 5.44
N ILE A 94 -7.44 -5.88 6.43
CA ILE A 94 -7.12 -4.46 6.30
C ILE A 94 -5.69 -4.25 6.78
N HIS A 95 -4.83 -3.77 5.89
CA HIS A 95 -3.48 -3.34 6.24
C HIS A 95 -3.49 -1.91 6.78
N HIS A 96 -2.72 -1.68 7.83
CA HIS A 96 -2.51 -0.33 8.36
C HIS A 96 -1.10 0.13 8.08
N ALA A 97 -0.99 1.35 7.58
CA ALA A 97 0.27 2.03 7.32
C ALA A 97 0.26 3.37 8.06
N ARG A 98 1.43 3.81 8.53
CA ARG A 98 1.58 5.15 9.11
C ARG A 98 2.88 5.79 8.69
N PHE A 99 2.87 7.11 8.53
CA PHE A 99 4.11 7.87 8.42
C PHE A 99 4.63 8.22 9.81
N HIS A 100 5.70 7.55 10.25
CA HIS A 100 6.31 7.74 11.56
C HIS A 100 7.83 7.68 11.47
N GLU A 101 8.54 8.48 12.27
CA GLU A 101 10.02 8.56 12.28
C GLU A 101 10.65 8.67 10.88
N ARG A 102 10.08 9.54 10.04
CA ARG A 102 10.55 9.79 8.65
C ARG A 102 10.42 8.58 7.71
N LYS A 103 9.66 7.55 8.07
CA LYS A 103 9.43 6.32 7.30
C LYS A 103 7.94 6.07 7.11
N MET A 104 7.59 5.40 6.00
CA MET A 104 6.29 4.76 5.88
C MET A 104 6.41 3.36 6.50
N GLN A 105 5.68 3.12 7.58
CA GLN A 105 5.76 1.91 8.40
C GLN A 105 4.47 1.10 8.30
N GLY A 106 4.60 -0.23 8.32
CA GLY A 106 3.47 -1.13 8.50
C GLY A 106 3.09 -1.20 9.98
N VAL A 107 1.81 -1.11 10.32
CA VAL A 107 1.30 -1.36 11.66
C VAL A 107 0.78 -2.79 11.69
N ARG A 108 1.45 -3.65 12.45
CA ARG A 108 1.04 -5.05 12.63
C ARG A 108 0.15 -5.16 13.86
N ASN A 109 -1.10 -5.60 13.69
CA ASN A 109 -1.93 -6.06 14.80
C ASN A 109 -1.97 -7.59 14.81
N ALA A 110 -2.31 -8.21 15.95
CA ALA A 110 -2.44 -9.67 16.06
C ALA A 110 -3.47 -10.29 15.08
N ARG A 111 -4.36 -9.48 14.49
CA ARG A 111 -5.33 -9.89 13.47
C ARG A 111 -4.78 -9.85 12.03
N ASP A 112 -3.62 -9.23 11.81
CA ASP A 112 -3.03 -8.98 10.49
C ASP A 112 -1.90 -9.95 10.13
N ASP A 113 -1.67 -10.99 10.96
CA ASP A 113 -0.54 -11.91 10.80
C ASP A 113 -0.79 -13.02 9.77
N VAL A 114 -1.95 -13.01 9.12
CA VAL A 114 -2.27 -13.94 8.03
C VAL A 114 -1.79 -13.33 6.72
N ARG A 115 -0.71 -13.92 6.16
CA ARG A 115 -0.18 -13.56 4.85
C ARG A 115 -1.30 -13.55 3.79
N PRO A 116 -1.47 -12.46 3.02
CA PRO A 116 -2.43 -12.42 1.93
C PRO A 116 -2.12 -13.45 0.84
N GLU A 117 -3.16 -14.04 0.25
CA GLU A 117 -3.05 -14.89 -0.94
C GLU A 117 -3.26 -14.07 -2.22
N ALA A 118 -2.65 -14.51 -3.32
CA ALA A 118 -2.83 -13.85 -4.60
C ALA A 118 -4.31 -13.88 -5.02
N GLY A 119 -4.83 -12.73 -5.43
CA GLY A 119 -6.25 -12.53 -5.76
C GLY A 119 -7.11 -12.06 -4.59
N GLU A 120 -6.61 -12.09 -3.35
CA GLU A 120 -7.35 -11.52 -2.22
C GLU A 120 -7.46 -10.00 -2.34
N VAL A 121 -8.63 -9.47 -1.97
CA VAL A 121 -8.84 -8.03 -1.88
C VAL A 121 -8.50 -7.56 -0.47
N ILE A 122 -7.57 -6.63 -0.38
CA ILE A 122 -7.02 -6.13 0.87
C ILE A 122 -7.32 -4.65 1.02
N GLY A 123 -7.94 -4.28 2.14
CA GLY A 123 -8.10 -2.89 2.56
C GLY A 123 -6.78 -2.27 2.97
N THR A 124 -6.63 -0.96 2.83
CA THR A 124 -5.45 -0.24 3.30
C THR A 124 -5.86 1.09 3.92
N VAL A 125 -5.53 1.25 5.19
CA VAL A 125 -5.64 2.52 5.93
C VAL A 125 -4.26 3.13 6.05
N VAL A 126 -4.12 4.40 5.68
CA VAL A 126 -2.86 5.14 5.78
C VAL A 126 -3.03 6.35 6.69
N GLU A 127 -2.30 6.38 7.80
CA GLU A 127 -2.22 7.52 8.72
C GLU A 127 -1.06 8.45 8.31
N LEU A 128 -1.38 9.70 7.97
CA LEU A 128 -0.38 10.73 7.62
C LEU A 128 -0.28 11.85 8.66
N GLY A 129 -1.18 11.86 9.65
CA GLY A 129 -1.21 12.81 10.75
C GLY A 129 -2.43 12.59 11.65
N PRO A 130 -2.57 13.37 12.74
CA PRO A 130 -3.56 13.12 13.79
C PRO A 130 -5.02 13.03 13.32
N ASN A 131 -5.38 13.79 12.29
CA ASN A 131 -6.73 13.82 11.71
C ASN A 131 -6.68 13.59 10.20
N GLU A 132 -5.71 12.80 9.73
CA GLU A 132 -5.49 12.58 8.31
C GLU A 132 -5.26 11.10 8.01
N PHE A 133 -6.35 10.46 7.61
CA PHE A 133 -6.38 9.06 7.22
C PHE A 133 -6.81 8.92 5.77
N TRP A 134 -6.28 7.92 5.09
CA TRP A 134 -6.67 7.59 3.72
C TRP A 134 -7.09 6.14 3.66
N ALA A 135 -8.20 5.88 2.98
CA ALA A 135 -8.74 4.55 2.77
C ALA A 135 -8.54 4.15 1.31
N GLY A 136 -8.14 2.90 1.08
CA GLY A 136 -8.05 2.33 -0.25
C GLY A 136 -8.15 0.82 -0.25
N VAL A 137 -8.24 0.26 -1.44
CA VAL A 137 -8.28 -1.19 -1.65
C VAL A 137 -7.34 -1.57 -2.79
N HIS A 138 -6.76 -2.77 -2.68
CA HIS A 138 -5.99 -3.36 -3.76
C HIS A 138 -6.24 -4.86 -3.84
N VAL A 139 -5.97 -5.45 -5.00
CA VAL A 139 -5.89 -6.89 -5.16
C VAL A 139 -4.45 -7.30 -4.86
N HIS A 140 -4.27 -8.24 -3.93
CA HIS A 140 -2.95 -8.79 -3.65
C HIS A 140 -2.48 -9.63 -4.84
N ARG A 141 -1.25 -9.41 -5.30
CA ARG A 141 -0.64 -10.08 -6.45
C ARG A 141 0.73 -10.61 -6.06
N ALA A 142 1.23 -11.60 -6.81
CA ALA A 142 2.50 -12.26 -6.51
C ALA A 142 3.70 -11.29 -6.41
N CYS A 143 3.70 -10.21 -7.19
CA CYS A 143 4.76 -9.20 -7.18
C CYS A 143 4.52 -8.03 -6.20
N LEU A 144 3.55 -8.16 -5.28
CA LEU A 144 3.32 -7.19 -4.22
C LEU A 144 3.79 -7.76 -2.88
N SER A 145 4.41 -6.92 -2.06
CA SER A 145 4.73 -7.32 -0.69
C SER A 145 3.45 -7.78 0.02
N PRO A 146 3.48 -8.89 0.78
CA PRO A 146 2.37 -9.29 1.63
C PRO A 146 2.21 -8.39 2.86
N ASP A 147 3.22 -7.57 3.18
CA ASP A 147 3.27 -6.84 4.44
C ASP A 147 2.59 -5.46 4.34
N PRO A 148 1.96 -4.98 5.43
CA PRO A 148 1.44 -3.62 5.50
C PRO A 148 2.52 -2.59 5.14
N ALA A 149 2.17 -1.61 4.30
CA ALA A 149 3.10 -0.62 3.75
C ALA A 149 4.33 -1.17 2.98
N GLY A 150 4.38 -2.47 2.69
CA GLY A 150 5.59 -3.11 2.19
C GLY A 150 6.72 -3.15 3.23
N ASP A 151 6.36 -3.15 4.52
CA ASP A 151 7.29 -3.14 5.64
C ASP A 151 7.27 -4.49 6.36
N SER A 152 8.27 -5.31 6.05
CA SER A 152 8.42 -6.68 6.58
C SER A 152 8.79 -6.73 8.07
N GLY A 153 9.06 -5.59 8.71
CA GLY A 153 9.33 -5.51 10.15
C GLY A 153 10.58 -6.29 10.58
N ILE A 154 11.51 -6.53 9.66
CA ILE A 154 12.69 -7.35 9.91
C ILE A 154 13.60 -6.69 10.94
N ALA A 155 13.89 -7.42 12.02
CA ALA A 155 14.92 -7.08 12.98
C ALA A 155 16.26 -7.70 12.56
N MET A 156 17.35 -6.95 12.71
CA MET A 156 18.69 -7.44 12.41
C MET A 156 19.19 -8.33 13.57
N PRO A 157 19.59 -9.59 13.29
CA PRO A 157 20.24 -10.44 14.29
C PRO A 157 21.53 -9.80 14.82
N ALA A 158 21.88 -10.06 16.08
CA ALA A 158 23.05 -9.47 16.74
C ALA A 158 24.37 -9.92 16.11
N GLU A 159 24.39 -11.13 15.57
CA GLU A 159 25.50 -11.76 14.88
C GLU A 159 25.63 -11.36 13.41
N SER A 160 24.68 -10.56 12.88
CA SER A 160 24.73 -10.13 11.48
C SER A 160 25.96 -9.27 11.23
N PRO A 161 26.80 -9.60 10.23
CA PRO A 161 28.04 -8.88 9.98
C PRO A 161 27.82 -7.44 9.47
N SER A 162 26.63 -7.15 8.94
CA SER A 162 26.26 -5.81 8.48
C SER A 162 24.76 -5.61 8.31
N ARG A 163 24.34 -4.35 8.21
CA ARG A 163 22.97 -3.96 7.85
C ARG A 163 22.54 -4.37 6.44
N ALA A 164 23.47 -4.79 5.56
CA ALA A 164 23.12 -5.28 4.24
C ALA A 164 22.31 -6.59 4.30
N TRP A 165 22.45 -7.35 5.40
CA TRP A 165 21.66 -8.54 5.65
C TRP A 165 20.15 -8.26 5.58
N LEU A 166 19.69 -7.12 6.14
CA LEU A 166 18.27 -6.72 6.11
C LEU A 166 17.70 -6.63 4.70
N LYS A 167 18.51 -6.20 3.72
CA LYS A 167 18.06 -6.08 2.32
C LYS A 167 17.85 -7.44 1.67
N LEU A 168 18.75 -8.38 1.96
CA LEU A 168 18.64 -9.74 1.44
C LEU A 168 17.48 -10.47 2.12
N GLU A 169 17.35 -10.35 3.44
CA GLU A 169 16.21 -10.92 4.18
C GLU A 169 14.87 -10.37 3.69
N GLU A 170 14.78 -9.07 3.42
CA GLU A 170 13.58 -8.45 2.84
C GLU A 170 13.27 -9.04 1.46
N ALA A 171 14.27 -9.19 0.58
CA ALA A 171 14.10 -9.79 -0.73
C ALA A 171 13.63 -11.25 -0.64
N VAL A 172 14.22 -12.05 0.26
CA VAL A 172 13.83 -13.44 0.48
C VAL A 172 12.36 -13.56 0.88
N ARG A 173 11.89 -12.74 1.84
CA ARG A 173 10.48 -12.73 2.28
C ARG A 173 9.52 -12.20 1.23
N PHE A 174 9.95 -11.18 0.48
CA PHE A 174 9.17 -10.56 -0.58
C PHE A 174 8.93 -11.54 -1.73
N PHE A 175 9.99 -12.21 -2.20
CA PHE A 175 9.92 -13.15 -3.33
C PHE A 175 9.60 -14.60 -2.92
N ASP A 176 9.34 -14.86 -1.64
CA ASP A 176 9.07 -16.19 -1.08
C ASP A 176 10.16 -17.23 -1.47
N LEU A 177 11.43 -16.83 -1.39
CA LEU A 177 12.56 -17.68 -1.76
C LEU A 177 12.80 -18.76 -0.70
N LYS A 178 12.93 -20.02 -1.13
CA LYS A 178 13.20 -21.18 -0.27
C LYS A 178 14.65 -21.64 -0.47
N PHE A 179 15.35 -21.89 0.62
CA PHE A 179 16.74 -22.38 0.65
C PHE A 179 16.83 -23.66 1.48
#